data_AF-A0A3C0U2T5-F1
#
_entry.id   AF-A0A3C0U2T5-F1
#
_cell.length_a   1.000
_cell.length_b   1.000
_cell.length_c   1.000
_cell.angle_alpha   90.00
_cell.angle_beta   90.00
_cell.angle_gamma   90.00
#
_symmetry.space_group_name_H-M   'P 1'
#
loop_
_entity.id
_entity.type
_entity.pdbx_description
1 polymer ?
#
loop_
_entity_poly.entity_id
_entity_poly.type
_entity_poly.pdbx_seq_one_letter_code
_entity_poly.pdbx_strand_id
1 'polypeptide(L)'
;MSDFEKLLFFEAALIWKKDFIMEETEKTVHPDFKIMRMILNQCLMNRSKQGLFTLLLKTFLEILLCLVTLVPAVSLIESGKPILTTFLIGTLLLFFIASVVNNMLDYGLAVVFARLVEKSFVTMGFLFNGFRDKTGRVFRASVFLTALDVLIYVLVGVGVYFLFPEIELSLSNKQTAKILLLSFSVVSIIGLIVHFIFSFSWIILYRDEKCGALKAFGKSISCIFRHFFHYLGFYFYSGGRDLVSFILISFVLFFIPSDANGILSLLALVLSFAQMVEQFKCLVRMNFATPIYFYSISGVIQIHKSDYVPPQETIDSSSTDGTASS
;
A
#
# COMPACT_ATOMS: atom_id res chain seq x y z
N MET A 1 -13.11 18.86 -24.54
CA MET A 1 -13.67 18.45 -23.24
C MET A 1 -15.15 18.81 -23.29
N SER A 2 -16.03 17.82 -23.40
CA SER A 2 -17.47 18.09 -23.59
C SER A 2 -18.10 18.52 -22.26
N ASP A 3 -19.20 19.27 -22.30
CA ASP A 3 -19.88 19.73 -21.08
C ASP A 3 -20.46 18.57 -20.25
N PHE A 4 -20.58 17.37 -20.84
CA PHE A 4 -20.87 16.11 -20.13
C PHE A 4 -19.68 15.62 -19.27
N GLU A 5 -18.45 15.79 -19.75
CA GLU A 5 -17.25 15.53 -18.94
C GLU A 5 -17.14 16.54 -17.79
N LYS A 6 -17.55 17.81 -18.01
CA LYS A 6 -17.61 18.81 -16.94
C LYS A 6 -18.70 18.50 -15.90
N LEU A 7 -19.83 17.92 -16.31
CA LEU A 7 -20.91 17.52 -15.40
C LEU A 7 -20.52 16.31 -14.52
N LEU A 8 -19.71 15.38 -15.02
CA LEU A 8 -19.06 14.33 -14.21
C LEU A 8 -17.93 14.88 -13.31
N PHE A 9 -17.40 16.06 -13.64
CA PHE A 9 -16.33 16.75 -12.92
C PHE A 9 -16.82 17.59 -11.74
N PHE A 10 -18.11 17.95 -11.71
CA PHE A 10 -18.76 18.65 -10.61
C PHE A 10 -19.72 17.71 -9.89
N GLU A 11 -19.32 17.23 -8.71
CA GLU A 11 -20.19 16.51 -7.78
C GLU A 11 -20.85 15.24 -8.35
N ALA A 12 -20.06 14.25 -8.77
CA ALA A 12 -20.47 12.88 -8.46
C ALA A 12 -20.58 12.82 -6.92
N ALA A 13 -21.81 12.95 -6.42
CA ALA A 13 -22.19 12.94 -5.02
C ALA A 13 -21.75 11.61 -4.40
N LEU A 14 -20.47 11.55 -4.00
CA LEU A 14 -19.91 10.52 -3.16
C LEU A 14 -20.58 10.68 -1.80
N ILE A 15 -21.71 9.99 -1.60
CA ILE A 15 -22.35 9.89 -0.31
C ILE A 15 -21.48 9.00 0.56
N TRP A 16 -20.66 9.61 1.40
CA TRP A 16 -19.90 8.91 2.42
C TRP A 16 -20.87 8.48 3.52
N LYS A 17 -21.29 7.21 3.53
CA LYS A 17 -22.01 6.68 4.70
C LYS A 17 -21.11 6.80 5.93
N LYS A 18 -21.66 7.41 6.99
CA LYS A 18 -21.01 7.61 8.29
C LYS A 18 -20.87 6.29 9.06
N ASP A 19 -21.79 5.35 8.83
CA ASP A 19 -21.86 4.08 9.53
C ASP A 19 -21.30 2.94 8.67
N PHE A 20 -20.25 2.29 9.18
CA PHE A 20 -19.68 1.07 8.62
C PHE A 20 -20.50 -0.12 9.13
N ILE A 21 -21.48 -0.57 8.34
CA ILE A 21 -22.20 -1.82 8.58
C ILE A 21 -21.71 -2.80 7.51
N MET A 22 -20.86 -3.76 7.90
CA MET A 22 -20.64 -4.94 7.06
C MET A 22 -21.87 -5.83 7.21
N GLU A 23 -22.88 -5.61 6.38
CA GLU A 23 -23.88 -6.64 6.11
C GLU A 23 -23.24 -7.66 5.16
N GLU A 24 -23.32 -8.93 5.53
CA GLU A 24 -22.70 -10.08 4.84
C GLU A 24 -23.36 -10.41 3.49
N THR A 25 -24.08 -9.46 2.90
CA THR A 25 -25.06 -9.72 1.84
C THR A 25 -24.82 -8.82 0.64
N GLU A 26 -24.11 -9.34 -0.35
CA GLU A 26 -24.54 -9.44 -1.75
C GLU A 26 -23.38 -10.01 -2.57
N LYS A 27 -23.68 -10.70 -3.68
CA LYS A 27 -22.67 -11.14 -4.64
C LYS A 27 -21.94 -9.90 -5.17
N THR A 28 -20.80 -9.55 -4.58
CA THR A 28 -20.06 -8.32 -4.87
C THR A 28 -19.49 -8.35 -6.28
N VAL A 29 -20.15 -7.63 -7.19
CA VAL A 29 -19.59 -7.30 -8.51
C VAL A 29 -18.25 -6.61 -8.30
N HIS A 30 -17.23 -7.02 -9.04
CA HIS A 30 -15.92 -6.36 -8.98
C HIS A 30 -16.06 -4.86 -9.30
N PRO A 31 -15.45 -3.96 -8.51
CA PRO A 31 -15.52 -2.53 -8.78
C PRO A 31 -14.80 -2.19 -10.10
N ASP A 32 -15.36 -1.29 -10.89
CA ASP A 32 -14.79 -0.93 -12.19
C ASP A 32 -13.46 -0.17 -12.05
N PHE A 33 -12.37 -0.72 -12.62
CA PHE A 33 -11.04 -0.10 -12.67
C PHE A 33 -11.07 1.32 -13.23
N LYS A 34 -11.92 1.59 -14.24
CA LYS A 34 -12.03 2.91 -14.85
C LYS A 34 -12.55 3.94 -13.87
N ILE A 35 -13.56 3.57 -13.08
CA ILE A 35 -14.17 4.46 -12.09
C ILE A 35 -13.21 4.67 -10.91
N MET A 36 -12.61 3.60 -10.40
CA MET A 36 -11.62 3.73 -9.32
C MET A 36 -10.40 4.56 -9.74
N ARG A 37 -9.96 4.45 -11.01
CA ARG A 37 -8.89 5.28 -11.57
C ARG A 37 -9.30 6.74 -11.72
N MET A 38 -10.56 7.03 -12.06
CA MET A 38 -11.08 8.39 -12.10
C MET A 38 -11.02 9.04 -10.72
N ILE A 39 -11.49 8.33 -9.68
CA ILE A 39 -11.42 8.78 -8.28
C ILE A 39 -9.97 9.02 -7.85
N LEU A 40 -9.07 8.07 -8.17
CA LEU A 40 -7.64 8.20 -7.90
C LEU A 40 -7.06 9.48 -8.50
N ASN A 41 -7.33 9.75 -9.79
CA ASN A 41 -6.82 10.95 -10.45
C ASN A 41 -7.35 12.23 -9.81
N GLN A 42 -8.62 12.26 -9.40
CA GLN A 42 -9.20 13.40 -8.68
C GLN A 42 -8.50 13.62 -7.32
N CYS A 43 -8.24 12.56 -6.56
CA CYS A 43 -7.50 12.64 -5.30
C CYS A 43 -6.06 13.16 -5.51
N LEU A 44 -5.37 12.65 -6.53
CA LEU A 44 -3.99 13.06 -6.85
C LEU A 44 -3.89 14.53 -7.27
N MET A 45 -4.82 15.01 -8.10
CA MET A 45 -4.81 16.42 -8.54
C MET A 45 -4.90 17.39 -7.36
N ASN A 46 -5.73 17.07 -6.37
CA ASN A 46 -6.03 17.99 -5.27
C ASN A 46 -5.11 17.81 -4.06
N ARG A 47 -4.55 16.62 -3.85
CA ARG A 47 -3.92 16.24 -2.57
C ARG A 47 -2.62 15.44 -2.69
N SER A 48 -2.08 15.22 -3.89
CA SER A 48 -0.84 14.46 -4.10
C SER A 48 0.34 14.97 -3.27
N LYS A 49 0.50 16.29 -3.12
CA LYS A 49 1.61 16.89 -2.35
C LYS A 49 1.61 16.47 -0.89
N GLN A 50 0.44 16.38 -0.26
CA GLN A 50 0.31 15.96 1.14
C GLN A 50 0.67 14.48 1.29
N GLY A 51 0.15 13.63 0.41
CA GLY A 51 0.51 12.21 0.37
C GLY A 51 2.02 11.98 0.13
N LEU A 52 2.61 12.72 -0.80
CA LEU A 52 4.05 12.66 -1.10
C LEU A 52 4.90 13.07 0.10
N PHE A 53 4.58 14.19 0.75
CA PHE A 53 5.35 14.67 1.88
C PHE A 53 5.26 13.72 3.09
N THR A 54 4.06 13.20 3.37
CA THR A 54 3.88 12.21 4.45
C THR A 54 4.64 10.92 4.16
N LEU A 55 4.61 10.45 2.91
CA LEU A 55 5.37 9.26 2.51
C LEU A 55 6.88 9.48 2.65
N LEU A 56 7.40 10.63 2.21
CA LEU A 56 8.81 11.00 2.38
C LEU A 56 9.21 11.04 3.86
N LEU A 57 8.39 11.66 4.70
CA LEU A 57 8.63 11.70 6.15
C LEU A 57 8.65 10.28 6.75
N LYS A 58 7.71 9.42 6.35
CA LYS A 58 7.66 8.02 6.78
C LYS A 58 8.93 7.28 6.37
N THR A 59 9.36 7.41 5.11
CA THR A 59 10.60 6.77 4.62
C THR A 59 11.83 7.28 5.38
N PHE A 60 11.92 8.57 5.68
CA PHE A 60 13.02 9.11 6.48
C PHE A 60 13.05 8.52 7.90
N LEU A 61 11.88 8.42 8.56
CA LEU A 61 11.76 7.79 9.88
C LEU A 61 12.11 6.30 9.84
N GLU A 62 11.68 5.59 8.80
CA GLU A 62 12.01 4.18 8.58
C GLU A 62 13.52 3.97 8.39
N ILE A 63 14.19 4.80 7.61
CA ILE A 63 15.65 4.78 7.48
C ILE A 63 16.32 5.02 8.83
N LEU A 64 15.86 6.01 9.60
CA LEU A 64 16.40 6.27 10.95
C LEU A 64 16.21 5.06 11.88
N LEU A 65 15.03 4.42 11.86
CA LEU A 65 14.77 3.20 12.63
C LEU A 65 15.71 2.07 12.22
N CYS A 66 15.92 1.87 10.92
CA CYS A 66 16.88 0.89 10.41
C CYS A 66 18.32 1.22 10.83
N LEU A 67 18.75 2.48 10.81
CA LEU A 67 20.10 2.86 11.24
C LEU A 67 20.33 2.60 12.73
N VAL A 68 19.33 2.90 13.57
CA VAL A 68 19.39 2.67 15.02
C VAL A 68 19.51 1.18 15.36
N THR A 69 18.95 0.29 14.54
CA THR A 69 19.02 -1.17 14.76
C THR A 69 20.22 -1.84 14.09
N LEU A 70 20.63 -1.37 12.92
CA LEU A 70 21.69 -2.01 12.12
C LEU A 70 23.10 -1.67 12.63
N VAL A 71 23.35 -0.45 13.11
CA VAL A 71 24.67 -0.04 13.62
C VAL A 71 25.13 -0.90 14.80
N PRO A 72 24.28 -1.16 15.83
CA PRO A 72 24.62 -2.11 16.88
C PRO A 72 24.85 -3.54 16.37
N ALA A 73 24.06 -3.98 15.38
CA ALA A 73 24.15 -5.32 14.82
C ALA A 73 25.47 -5.58 14.08
N VAL A 74 25.92 -4.62 13.26
CA VAL A 74 27.21 -4.70 12.55
C VAL A 74 28.36 -4.70 13.55
N SER A 75 28.32 -3.81 14.54
CA SER A 75 29.34 -3.71 15.59
C SER A 75 29.50 -5.04 16.36
N LEU A 76 28.43 -5.80 16.54
CA LEU A 76 28.46 -7.11 17.20
C LEU A 76 29.19 -8.17 16.38
N ILE A 77 28.84 -8.25 15.09
CA ILE A 77 29.42 -9.21 14.14
C ILE A 77 30.93 -9.01 14.08
N GLU A 78 31.39 -7.75 14.08
CA GLU A 78 32.82 -7.42 14.04
C GLU A 78 33.55 -7.67 15.36
N SER A 79 32.85 -7.61 16.50
CA SER A 79 33.50 -7.69 17.82
C SER A 79 33.98 -9.07 18.25
N GLY A 80 33.42 -10.16 17.69
CA GLY A 80 33.86 -11.55 17.93
C GLY A 80 33.86 -12.04 19.40
N LYS A 81 33.27 -11.30 20.35
CA LYS A 81 33.37 -11.57 21.79
C LYS A 81 32.17 -12.36 22.36
N PRO A 82 32.39 -13.25 23.35
CA PRO A 82 31.36 -14.11 23.96
C PRO A 82 30.35 -13.40 24.90
N ILE A 83 30.38 -12.07 25.02
CA ILE A 83 29.28 -11.25 25.63
C ILE A 83 28.00 -11.29 24.73
N LEU A 84 28.10 -12.04 23.62
CA LEU A 84 27.19 -12.16 22.50
C LEU A 84 25.73 -12.38 22.89
N THR A 85 25.40 -13.22 23.87
CA THR A 85 23.99 -13.63 24.07
C THR A 85 23.09 -12.51 24.59
N THR A 86 23.48 -11.80 25.65
CA THR A 86 22.66 -10.70 26.22
C THR A 86 22.56 -9.52 25.25
N PHE A 87 23.64 -9.22 24.53
CA PHE A 87 23.69 -8.11 23.58
C PHE A 87 22.99 -8.46 22.24
N LEU A 88 23.04 -9.72 21.80
CA LEU A 88 22.26 -10.25 20.67
C LEU A 88 20.75 -10.20 20.97
N ILE A 89 20.34 -10.66 22.15
CA ILE A 89 18.95 -10.54 22.60
C ILE A 89 18.52 -9.07 22.62
N GLY A 90 19.35 -8.18 23.13
CA GLY A 90 19.09 -6.73 23.10
C GLY A 90 18.92 -6.17 21.68
N THR A 91 19.73 -6.63 20.73
CA THR A 91 19.67 -6.20 19.33
C THR A 91 18.43 -6.73 18.62
N LEU A 92 18.09 -8.01 18.81
CA LEU A 92 16.85 -8.59 18.30
C LEU A 92 15.62 -7.91 18.88
N LEU A 93 15.65 -7.56 20.17
CA LEU A 93 14.60 -6.78 20.82
C LEU A 93 14.48 -5.38 20.22
N LEU A 94 15.59 -4.70 19.94
CA LEU A 94 15.59 -3.40 19.26
C LEU A 94 14.99 -3.50 17.85
N PHE A 95 15.34 -4.53 17.08
CA PHE A 95 14.71 -4.80 15.77
C PHE A 95 13.20 -5.03 15.88
N PHE A 96 12.78 -5.80 16.88
CA PHE A 96 11.36 -6.04 17.14
C PHE A 96 10.63 -4.73 17.47
N ILE A 97 11.18 -3.92 18.38
CA ILE A 97 10.61 -2.63 18.75
C ILE A 97 10.54 -1.69 17.54
N ALA A 98 11.62 -1.58 16.77
CA ALA A 98 11.66 -0.74 15.57
C ALA A 98 10.60 -1.16 14.54
N SER A 99 10.41 -2.47 14.36
CA SER A 99 9.38 -3.03 13.46
C SER A 99 7.96 -2.73 13.96
N VAL A 100 7.72 -2.80 15.27
CA VAL A 100 6.43 -2.38 15.87
C VAL A 100 6.18 -0.90 15.64
N VAL A 101 7.19 -0.04 15.85
CA VAL A 101 7.10 1.40 15.60
C VAL A 101 6.82 1.68 14.12
N ASN A 102 7.49 0.97 13.20
CA ASN A 102 7.24 1.10 11.75
C ASN A 102 5.80 0.73 11.39
N ASN A 103 5.28 -0.38 11.93
CA ASN A 103 3.88 -0.79 11.74
C ASN A 103 2.88 0.24 12.29
N MET A 104 3.20 0.92 13.40
CA MET A 104 2.37 2.01 13.92
C MET A 104 2.40 3.25 13.00
N LEU A 105 3.53 3.52 12.34
CA LEU A 105 3.64 4.55 11.30
C LEU A 105 2.87 4.15 10.03
N ASP A 106 2.88 2.86 9.64
CA ASP A 106 2.08 2.35 8.52
C ASP A 106 0.58 2.53 8.76
N TYR A 107 0.11 2.30 10.00
CA TYR A 107 -1.26 2.66 10.37
C TYR A 107 -1.53 4.15 10.19
N GLY A 108 -0.64 5.03 10.67
CA GLY A 108 -0.79 6.47 10.49
C GLY A 108 -0.77 6.90 9.02
N LEU A 109 0.05 6.26 8.20
CA LEU A 109 0.09 6.45 6.75
C LEU A 109 -1.26 6.06 6.13
N ALA A 110 -1.80 4.88 6.48
CA ALA A 110 -3.10 4.43 6.03
C ALA A 110 -4.22 5.40 6.43
N VAL A 111 -4.19 5.95 7.65
CA VAL A 111 -5.12 6.99 8.11
C VAL A 111 -5.01 8.24 7.25
N VAL A 112 -3.80 8.71 6.95
CA VAL A 112 -3.59 9.89 6.09
C VAL A 112 -4.19 9.65 4.70
N PHE A 113 -3.88 8.54 4.05
CA PHE A 113 -4.40 8.24 2.72
C PHE A 113 -5.93 8.02 2.72
N ALA A 114 -6.48 7.34 3.73
CA ALA A 114 -7.91 7.20 3.92
C ALA A 114 -8.61 8.56 4.01
N ARG A 115 -8.08 9.48 4.84
CA ARG A 115 -8.61 10.84 4.99
C ARG A 115 -8.50 11.67 3.72
N LEU A 116 -7.40 11.51 2.99
CA LEU A 116 -7.20 12.18 1.69
C LEU A 116 -8.21 11.72 0.64
N VAL A 117 -8.55 10.43 0.62
CA VAL A 117 -9.61 9.89 -0.24
C VAL A 117 -10.99 10.37 0.20
N GLU A 118 -11.24 10.40 1.51
CA GLU A 118 -12.46 10.96 2.13
C GLU A 118 -12.61 12.46 1.94
N LYS A 119 -11.61 13.15 1.37
CA LYS A 119 -11.53 14.61 1.24
C LYS A 119 -11.67 15.33 2.60
N SER A 120 -11.30 14.67 3.70
CA SER A 120 -11.37 15.22 5.05
C SER A 120 -10.10 15.98 5.42
N PHE A 121 -10.16 16.79 6.48
CA PHE A 121 -8.98 17.53 6.97
C PHE A 121 -7.87 16.56 7.37
N VAL A 122 -6.66 16.78 6.85
CA VAL A 122 -5.48 15.98 7.19
C VAL A 122 -4.27 16.89 7.41
N THR A 123 -3.43 16.49 8.36
CA THR A 123 -2.11 17.08 8.61
C THR A 123 -1.07 15.97 8.70
N MET A 124 0.21 16.32 8.60
CA MET A 124 1.28 15.33 8.76
C MET A 124 1.28 14.66 10.13
N GLY A 125 0.73 15.33 11.17
CA GLY A 125 0.63 14.76 12.51
C GLY A 125 -0.21 13.48 12.58
N PHE A 126 -1.08 13.23 11.59
CA PHE A 126 -1.82 11.97 11.49
C PHE A 126 -0.92 10.77 11.19
N LEU A 127 0.32 10.96 10.71
CA LEU A 127 1.31 9.88 10.61
C LEU A 127 1.59 9.23 11.98
N PHE A 128 1.47 10.00 13.07
CA PHE A 128 1.70 9.52 14.43
C PHE A 128 0.42 9.05 15.12
N ASN A 129 -0.69 8.87 14.38
CA ASN A 129 -1.98 8.54 14.99
C ASN A 129 -1.96 7.17 15.69
N GLY A 130 -1.11 6.24 15.25
CA GLY A 130 -0.95 4.94 15.92
C GLY A 130 -0.46 5.05 17.36
N PHE A 131 0.39 6.05 17.66
CA PHE A 131 0.91 6.31 19.01
C PHE A 131 -0.11 7.00 19.92
N ARG A 132 -1.16 7.59 19.34
CA ARG A 132 -2.21 8.32 20.06
C ARG A 132 -3.42 7.45 20.42
N ASP A 133 -3.44 6.20 19.97
CA ASP A 133 -4.53 5.27 20.26
C ASP A 133 -4.52 4.85 21.74
N LYS A 134 -5.41 5.46 22.54
CA LYS A 134 -5.54 5.17 23.98
C LYS A 134 -5.98 3.75 24.30
N THR A 135 -6.57 3.05 23.34
CA THR A 135 -7.11 1.70 23.53
C THR A 135 -6.06 0.60 23.32
N GLY A 136 -4.85 0.98 22.86
CA GLY A 136 -3.76 0.05 22.57
C GLY A 136 -4.10 -0.99 21.49
N ARG A 137 -5.12 -0.76 20.67
CA ARG A 137 -5.53 -1.67 19.59
C ARG A 137 -4.53 -1.62 18.45
N VAL A 138 -4.05 -0.44 18.09
CA VAL A 138 -3.04 -0.27 17.04
C VAL A 138 -1.70 -0.87 17.46
N PHE A 139 -1.28 -0.66 18.71
CA PHE A 139 -0.08 -1.28 19.26
C PHE A 139 -0.17 -2.81 19.22
N ARG A 140 -1.27 -3.40 19.69
CA ARG A 140 -1.50 -4.86 19.64
C ARG A 140 -1.51 -5.40 18.21
N ALA A 141 -2.10 -4.66 17.26
CA ALA A 141 -2.07 -5.04 15.85
C ALA A 141 -0.66 -5.00 15.26
N SER A 142 0.13 -3.99 15.63
CA SER A 142 1.52 -3.83 15.20
C SER A 142 2.43 -4.92 15.76
N VAL A 143 2.25 -5.28 17.03
CA VAL A 143 2.93 -6.42 17.68
C VAL A 143 2.57 -7.73 17.00
N PHE A 144 1.28 -7.95 16.70
CA PHE A 144 0.83 -9.16 16.01
C PHE A 144 1.46 -9.28 14.61
N LEU A 145 1.44 -8.21 13.82
CA LEU A 145 2.02 -8.24 12.48
C LEU A 145 3.54 -8.45 12.53
N THR A 146 4.23 -7.78 13.45
CA THR A 146 5.67 -7.97 13.68
C THR A 146 6.00 -9.41 14.09
N ALA A 147 5.19 -10.01 14.98
CA ALA A 147 5.38 -11.40 15.39
C ALA A 147 5.18 -12.37 14.22
N LEU A 148 4.24 -12.07 13.33
CA LEU A 148 3.99 -12.85 12.11
C LEU A 148 5.15 -12.71 11.12
N ASP A 149 5.72 -11.51 10.95
CA ASP A 149 6.92 -11.30 10.15
C ASP A 149 8.09 -12.12 10.71
N VAL A 150 8.36 -12.02 12.02
CA VAL A 150 9.40 -12.82 12.70
C VAL A 150 9.16 -14.32 12.51
N LEU A 151 7.92 -14.79 12.60
CA LEU A 151 7.59 -16.18 12.35
C LEU A 151 7.95 -16.61 10.92
N ILE A 152 7.70 -15.77 9.92
CA ILE A 152 8.09 -16.04 8.52
C ILE A 152 9.61 -16.16 8.41
N TYR A 153 10.37 -15.22 8.98
CA TYR A 153 11.84 -15.29 8.99
C TYR A 153 12.35 -16.58 9.64
N VAL A 154 11.78 -16.97 10.78
CA VAL A 154 12.15 -18.20 11.50
C VAL A 154 11.82 -19.44 10.66
N LEU A 155 10.61 -19.53 10.08
CA LEU A 155 10.21 -20.68 9.28
C LEU A 155 11.07 -20.83 8.01
N VAL A 156 11.39 -19.74 7.33
CA VAL A 156 12.30 -19.78 6.19
C VAL A 156 13.71 -20.17 6.63
N GLY A 157 14.21 -19.61 7.74
CA GLY A 157 15.51 -19.98 8.30
C GLY A 157 15.61 -21.47 8.66
N VAL A 158 14.58 -22.02 9.29
CA VAL A 158 14.47 -23.46 9.59
C VAL A 158 14.43 -24.29 8.31
N GLY A 159 13.65 -23.88 7.31
CA GLY A 159 13.59 -24.56 6.01
C GLY A 159 14.96 -24.59 5.31
N VAL A 160 15.70 -23.49 5.35
CA VAL A 160 17.06 -23.40 4.79
C VAL A 160 18.02 -24.33 5.52
N TYR A 161 17.97 -24.37 6.85
CA TYR A 161 18.81 -25.26 7.66
C TYR A 161 18.57 -26.73 7.31
N PHE A 162 17.31 -27.16 7.14
CA PHE A 162 16.99 -28.54 6.78
C PHE A 162 17.32 -28.90 5.33
N LEU A 163 17.11 -27.97 4.39
CA LEU A 163 17.40 -28.21 2.97
C LEU A 163 18.90 -28.17 2.67
N PHE A 164 19.68 -27.47 3.49
CA PHE A 164 21.10 -27.26 3.28
C PHE A 164 21.88 -27.30 4.61
N PRO A 165 22.01 -28.48 5.26
CA PRO A 165 22.60 -28.62 6.59
C PRO A 165 24.11 -28.36 6.62
N GLU A 166 24.80 -28.43 5.48
CA GLU A 166 26.25 -28.25 5.33
C GLU A 166 26.66 -26.79 5.10
N ILE A 167 25.72 -25.83 5.18
CA ILE A 167 26.07 -24.42 4.96
C ILE A 167 26.93 -23.92 6.12
N GLU A 168 28.19 -23.69 5.83
CA GLU A 168 28.98 -22.73 6.59
C GLU A 168 28.48 -21.32 6.30
N LEU A 169 28.12 -20.59 7.36
CA LEU A 169 27.73 -19.17 7.35
C LEU A 169 28.94 -18.29 6.99
N SER A 170 29.43 -18.42 5.77
CA SER A 170 30.48 -17.60 5.20
C SER A 170 29.96 -16.89 3.95
N LEU A 171 29.91 -15.55 4.01
CA LEU A 171 29.50 -14.69 2.89
C LEU A 171 30.48 -14.75 1.69
N SER A 172 31.70 -15.30 1.88
CA SER A 172 32.68 -15.47 0.80
C SER A 172 32.41 -16.70 -0.07
N ASN A 173 31.58 -17.63 0.39
CA ASN A 173 31.20 -18.80 -0.40
C ASN A 173 30.05 -18.44 -1.37
N LYS A 174 30.29 -18.58 -2.68
CA LYS A 174 29.29 -18.32 -3.74
C LYS A 174 28.01 -19.13 -3.56
N GLN A 175 28.09 -20.35 -3.02
CA GLN A 175 26.93 -21.19 -2.76
C GLN A 175 26.10 -20.65 -1.60
N THR A 176 26.75 -20.27 -0.49
CA THR A 176 26.10 -19.62 0.66
C THR A 176 25.43 -18.31 0.23
N ALA A 177 26.10 -17.48 -0.57
CA ALA A 177 25.53 -16.24 -1.08
C ALA A 177 24.25 -16.45 -1.93
N LYS A 178 24.24 -17.46 -2.81
CA LYS A 178 23.05 -17.81 -3.61
C LYS A 178 21.88 -18.27 -2.73
N ILE A 179 22.16 -19.08 -1.71
CA ILE A 179 21.13 -19.59 -0.81
C ILE A 179 20.57 -18.45 0.04
N LEU A 180 21.41 -17.58 0.59
CA LEU A 180 20.96 -16.39 1.32
C LEU A 180 20.09 -15.48 0.45
N LEU A 181 20.48 -15.25 -0.82
CA LEU A 181 19.68 -14.46 -1.76
C LEU A 181 18.32 -15.11 -2.04
N LEU A 182 18.28 -16.43 -2.22
CA LEU A 182 17.04 -17.19 -2.40
C LEU A 182 16.14 -17.05 -1.17
N SER A 183 16.68 -17.27 0.02
CA SER A 183 15.96 -17.14 1.30
C SER A 183 15.38 -15.74 1.48
N PHE A 184 16.18 -14.71 1.22
CA PHE A 184 15.73 -13.32 1.28
C PHE A 184 14.60 -13.05 0.28
N SER A 185 14.69 -13.60 -0.93
CA SER A 185 13.65 -13.48 -1.96
C SER A 185 12.35 -14.16 -1.52
N VAL A 186 12.45 -15.36 -0.94
CA VAL A 186 11.29 -16.11 -0.42
C VAL A 186 10.61 -15.35 0.72
N VAL A 187 11.38 -14.87 1.71
CA VAL A 187 10.83 -14.05 2.80
C VAL A 187 10.16 -12.79 2.26
N SER A 188 10.80 -12.10 1.30
CA SER A 188 10.26 -10.88 0.70
C SER A 188 8.93 -11.13 -0.01
N ILE A 189 8.82 -12.23 -0.76
CA ILE A 189 7.57 -12.58 -1.46
C ILE A 189 6.45 -12.95 -0.47
N ILE A 190 6.75 -13.77 0.53
CA ILE A 190 5.76 -14.17 1.54
C ILE A 190 5.32 -12.94 2.36
N GLY A 191 6.26 -12.11 2.80
CA GLY A 191 5.98 -10.86 3.50
C GLY A 191 5.12 -9.90 2.68
N LEU A 192 5.40 -9.78 1.37
CA LEU A 192 4.58 -8.97 0.47
C LEU A 192 3.14 -9.49 0.37
N ILE A 193 2.94 -10.80 0.23
CA ILE A 193 1.61 -11.43 0.17
C ILE A 193 0.84 -11.15 1.47
N VAL A 194 1.48 -11.36 2.62
CA VAL A 194 0.93 -11.08 3.94
C VAL A 194 0.52 -9.62 4.08
N HIS A 195 1.38 -8.70 3.67
CA HIS A 195 1.09 -7.27 3.71
C HIS A 195 -0.13 -6.92 2.85
N PHE A 196 -0.27 -7.50 1.66
CA PHE A 196 -1.46 -7.30 0.84
C PHE A 196 -2.72 -7.85 1.50
N ILE A 197 -2.69 -9.09 2.02
CA ILE A 197 -3.82 -9.72 2.71
C ILE A 197 -4.32 -8.87 3.89
N PHE A 198 -3.39 -8.25 4.61
CA PHE A 198 -3.69 -7.43 5.78
C PHE A 198 -3.78 -5.93 5.52
N SER A 199 -3.64 -5.48 4.27
CA SER A 199 -3.61 -4.06 3.93
C SER A 199 -4.88 -3.28 4.33
N PHE A 200 -6.05 -3.94 4.38
CA PHE A 200 -7.30 -3.30 4.81
C PHE A 200 -7.47 -3.23 6.33
N SER A 201 -6.69 -4.00 7.10
CA SER A 201 -6.79 -4.02 8.57
C SER A 201 -6.61 -2.63 9.19
N TRP A 202 -5.68 -1.83 8.66
CA TRP A 202 -5.43 -0.46 9.12
C TRP A 202 -6.60 0.48 8.86
N ILE A 203 -7.23 0.37 7.67
CA ILE A 203 -8.41 1.18 7.34
C ILE A 203 -9.61 0.76 8.20
N ILE A 204 -9.77 -0.54 8.45
CA ILE A 204 -10.81 -1.06 9.34
C ILE A 204 -10.62 -0.53 10.77
N LEU A 205 -9.40 -0.55 11.32
CA LEU A 205 -9.11 -0.01 12.65
C LEU A 205 -9.34 1.50 12.75
N TYR A 206 -9.07 2.23 11.67
CA TYR A 206 -9.36 3.66 11.57
C TYR A 206 -10.86 3.96 11.56
N ARG A 207 -11.65 3.17 10.80
CA ARG A 207 -13.09 3.40 10.61
C ARG A 207 -13.95 2.88 11.75
N ASP A 208 -13.56 1.77 12.38
CA ASP A 208 -14.31 1.11 13.46
C ASP A 208 -13.51 1.17 14.77
N GLU A 209 -13.75 2.22 15.56
CA GLU A 209 -13.09 2.46 16.85
C GLU A 209 -13.39 1.36 17.90
N LYS A 210 -14.41 0.53 17.68
CA LYS A 210 -14.74 -0.59 18.56
C LYS A 210 -14.11 -1.91 18.09
N CYS A 211 -13.52 -1.93 16.89
CA CYS A 211 -12.90 -3.14 16.35
C CYS A 211 -11.58 -3.46 17.05
N GLY A 212 -11.45 -4.64 17.65
CA GLY A 212 -10.17 -5.12 18.18
C GLY A 212 -9.18 -5.53 17.07
N ALA A 213 -7.89 -5.58 17.41
CA ALA A 213 -6.79 -5.89 16.49
C ALA A 213 -7.02 -7.16 15.65
N LEU A 214 -7.24 -8.31 16.32
CA LEU A 214 -7.45 -9.60 15.63
C LEU A 214 -8.71 -9.61 14.76
N LYS A 215 -9.78 -8.95 15.22
CA LYS A 215 -11.04 -8.83 14.46
C LYS A 215 -10.81 -8.03 13.17
N ALA A 216 -9.97 -7.00 13.19
CA ALA A 216 -9.63 -6.23 12.01
C ALA A 216 -8.86 -7.06 10.97
N PHE A 217 -7.90 -7.89 11.39
CA PHE A 217 -7.20 -8.81 10.48
C PHE A 217 -8.14 -9.86 9.89
N GLY A 218 -9.03 -10.45 10.70
CA GLY A 218 -10.05 -11.38 10.21
C GLY A 218 -11.00 -10.75 9.18
N LYS A 219 -11.47 -9.52 9.44
CA LYS A 219 -12.27 -8.75 8.49
C LYS A 219 -11.48 -8.44 7.21
N SER A 220 -10.20 -8.10 7.31
CA SER A 220 -9.31 -7.86 6.16
C SER A 220 -9.21 -9.09 5.26
N ILE A 221 -8.95 -10.27 5.84
CA ILE A 221 -8.91 -11.54 5.09
C ILE A 221 -10.23 -11.79 4.39
N SER A 222 -11.35 -11.72 5.13
CA SER A 222 -12.68 -11.97 4.56
C SER A 222 -12.99 -11.03 3.38
N CYS A 223 -12.63 -9.75 3.52
CA CYS A 223 -12.84 -8.73 2.51
C CYS A 223 -11.96 -8.95 1.25
N ILE A 224 -10.70 -9.35 1.43
CA ILE A 224 -9.76 -9.47 0.31
C ILE A 224 -9.82 -10.84 -0.39
N PHE A 225 -10.25 -11.91 0.28
CA PHE A 225 -10.11 -13.29 -0.20
C PHE A 225 -10.65 -13.50 -1.62
N ARG A 226 -11.84 -12.98 -1.92
CA ARG A 226 -12.47 -13.09 -3.25
C ARG A 226 -12.00 -12.04 -4.26
N HIS A 227 -11.31 -11.02 -3.78
CA HIS A 227 -10.95 -9.84 -4.54
C HIS A 227 -9.44 -9.65 -4.67
N PHE A 228 -8.62 -10.60 -4.17
CA PHE A 228 -7.18 -10.46 -3.99
C PHE A 228 -6.46 -10.12 -5.30
N PHE A 229 -6.63 -10.93 -6.35
CA PHE A 229 -5.98 -10.67 -7.64
C PHE A 229 -6.49 -9.40 -8.32
N HIS A 230 -7.78 -9.09 -8.16
CA HIS A 230 -8.35 -7.86 -8.71
C HIS A 230 -7.83 -6.62 -7.98
N TYR A 231 -7.64 -6.70 -6.66
CA TYR A 231 -7.00 -5.68 -5.85
C TYR A 231 -5.55 -5.49 -6.23
N LEU A 232 -4.79 -6.59 -6.34
CA LEU A 232 -3.38 -6.55 -6.74
C LEU A 232 -3.23 -5.92 -8.13
N GLY A 233 -4.09 -6.32 -9.07
CA GLY A 233 -4.17 -5.74 -10.40
C GLY A 233 -4.43 -4.23 -10.36
N PHE A 234 -5.41 -3.78 -9.55
CA PHE A 234 -5.70 -2.36 -9.40
C PHE A 234 -4.55 -1.59 -8.73
N TYR A 235 -3.93 -2.18 -7.71
CA TYR A 235 -2.80 -1.59 -6.99
C TYR A 235 -1.63 -1.31 -7.94
N PHE A 236 -1.21 -2.28 -8.75
CA PHE A 236 -0.16 -2.06 -9.75
C PHE A 236 -0.61 -1.16 -10.91
N TYR A 237 -1.85 -1.31 -11.38
CA TYR A 237 -2.42 -0.45 -12.42
C TYR A 237 -2.45 1.03 -12.00
N SER A 238 -2.65 1.31 -10.71
CA SER A 238 -2.66 2.67 -10.16
C SER A 238 -1.32 3.38 -10.29
N GLY A 239 -0.21 2.64 -10.29
CA GLY A 239 1.14 3.18 -10.50
C GLY A 239 1.32 3.82 -11.88
N GLY A 240 0.54 3.37 -12.87
CA GLY A 240 0.45 4.01 -14.19
C GLY A 240 1.79 4.14 -14.90
N ARG A 241 2.01 5.31 -15.52
CA ARG A 241 3.25 5.59 -16.26
C ARG A 241 4.48 5.68 -15.35
N ASP A 242 4.30 6.15 -14.12
CA ASP A 242 5.39 6.34 -13.16
C ASP A 242 5.99 4.97 -12.75
N LEU A 243 5.16 3.93 -12.64
CA LEU A 243 5.62 2.54 -12.42
C LEU A 243 6.46 2.02 -13.60
N VAL A 244 6.00 2.26 -14.83
CA VAL A 244 6.73 1.82 -16.04
C VAL A 244 8.07 2.55 -16.13
N SER A 245 8.09 3.86 -15.91
CA SER A 245 9.32 4.66 -15.86
C SER A 245 10.28 4.14 -14.78
N PHE A 246 9.78 3.89 -13.56
CA PHE A 246 10.57 3.33 -12.47
C PHE A 246 11.19 1.99 -12.86
N ILE A 247 10.43 1.05 -13.44
CA ILE A 247 10.93 -0.26 -13.88
C ILE A 247 11.99 -0.09 -14.98
N LEU A 248 11.75 0.77 -15.97
CA LEU A 248 12.70 1.01 -17.06
C LEU A 248 14.02 1.62 -16.56
N ILE A 249 13.96 2.61 -15.67
CA ILE A 249 15.16 3.21 -15.08
C ILE A 249 15.91 2.17 -14.24
N SER A 250 15.18 1.37 -13.44
CA SER A 250 15.77 0.27 -12.65
C SER A 250 16.49 -0.75 -13.54
N PHE A 251 15.88 -1.10 -14.68
CA PHE A 251 16.48 -2.00 -15.66
C PHE A 251 17.74 -1.41 -16.28
N VAL A 252 17.75 -0.12 -16.66
CA VAL A 252 18.95 0.54 -17.19
C VAL A 252 20.06 0.60 -16.14
N LEU A 253 19.75 0.99 -14.91
CA LEU A 253 20.70 1.04 -13.80
C LEU A 253 21.34 -0.31 -13.52
N PHE A 254 20.60 -1.42 -13.67
CA PHE A 254 21.12 -2.77 -13.50
C PHE A 254 22.27 -3.12 -14.45
N PHE A 255 22.33 -2.50 -15.64
CA PHE A 255 23.43 -2.71 -16.59
C PHE A 255 24.62 -1.79 -16.38
N ILE A 256 24.52 -0.80 -15.49
CA ILE A 256 25.66 0.07 -15.18
C ILE A 256 26.54 -0.63 -14.12
N PRO A 257 27.84 -0.88 -14.40
CA PRO A 257 28.74 -1.48 -13.43
C PRO A 257 28.85 -0.64 -12.16
N SER A 258 28.89 -1.28 -10.99
CA SER A 258 29.01 -0.59 -9.70
C SER A 258 30.34 0.16 -9.52
N ASP A 259 31.37 -0.25 -10.26
CA ASP A 259 32.71 0.34 -10.31
C ASP A 259 32.90 1.31 -11.50
N ALA A 260 31.80 1.71 -12.15
CA ALA A 260 31.80 2.73 -13.19
C ALA A 260 32.44 4.02 -12.70
N ASN A 261 33.32 4.61 -13.53
CA ASN A 261 34.01 5.87 -13.23
C ASN A 261 33.67 6.97 -14.25
N GLY A 262 33.87 8.22 -13.86
CA GLY A 262 33.70 9.38 -14.74
C GLY A 262 32.25 9.64 -15.17
N ILE A 263 32.00 9.75 -16.47
CA ILE A 263 30.67 10.10 -17.01
C ILE A 263 29.62 9.04 -16.64
N LEU A 264 30.03 7.76 -16.57
CA LEU A 264 29.12 6.67 -16.30
C LEU A 264 28.63 6.65 -14.84
N SER A 265 29.46 7.08 -13.88
CA SER A 265 29.04 7.26 -12.48
C SER A 265 28.13 8.48 -12.30
N LEU A 266 28.40 9.57 -13.03
CA LEU A 266 27.49 10.72 -13.05
C LEU A 266 26.12 10.34 -13.62
N LEU A 267 26.10 9.56 -14.72
CA LEU A 267 24.85 9.05 -15.29
C LEU A 267 24.11 8.14 -14.30
N ALA A 268 24.82 7.24 -13.62
CA ALA A 268 24.22 6.38 -12.59
C ALA A 268 23.59 7.21 -11.47
N LEU A 269 24.25 8.27 -11.02
CA LEU A 269 23.72 9.17 -9.99
C LEU A 269 22.44 9.88 -10.45
N VAL A 270 22.43 10.44 -11.66
CA VAL A 270 21.26 11.12 -12.23
C VAL A 270 20.09 10.15 -12.42
N LEU A 271 20.36 8.95 -12.95
CA LEU A 271 19.35 7.91 -13.11
C LEU A 271 18.82 7.41 -11.76
N SER A 272 19.67 7.29 -10.74
CA SER A 272 19.26 6.90 -9.38
C SER A 272 18.34 7.96 -8.76
N PHE A 273 18.66 9.24 -8.95
CA PHE A 273 17.78 10.33 -8.51
C PHE A 273 16.44 10.31 -9.25
N ALA A 274 16.44 10.12 -10.57
CA ALA A 274 15.23 9.99 -11.37
C ALA A 274 14.40 8.77 -10.95
N GLN A 275 15.05 7.63 -10.70
CA GLN A 275 14.42 6.40 -10.19
C GLN A 275 13.71 6.67 -8.86
N MET A 276 14.39 7.33 -7.91
CA MET A 276 13.82 7.69 -6.62
C MET A 276 12.57 8.57 -6.79
N VAL A 277 12.62 9.59 -7.66
CA VAL A 277 11.45 10.46 -7.93
C VAL A 277 10.27 9.67 -8.48
N GLU A 278 10.49 8.81 -9.48
CA GLU A 278 9.43 7.98 -10.06
C GLU A 278 8.89 6.94 -9.07
N GLN A 279 9.76 6.37 -8.23
CA GLN A 279 9.38 5.47 -7.14
C GLN A 279 8.41 6.16 -6.18
N PHE A 280 8.72 7.37 -5.69
CA PHE A 280 7.84 8.08 -4.77
C PHE A 280 6.51 8.48 -5.41
N LYS A 281 6.51 8.94 -6.67
CA LYS A 281 5.26 9.21 -7.40
C LYS A 281 4.40 7.96 -7.50
N CYS A 282 4.99 6.84 -7.90
CA CYS A 282 4.32 5.56 -8.03
C CYS A 282 3.75 5.09 -6.68
N LEU A 283 4.55 5.12 -5.61
CA LEU A 283 4.14 4.71 -4.27
C LEU A 283 2.98 5.57 -3.74
N VAL A 284 2.97 6.89 -3.98
CA VAL A 284 1.84 7.74 -3.59
C VAL A 284 0.55 7.27 -4.26
N ARG A 285 0.57 6.99 -5.57
CA ARG A 285 -0.61 6.49 -6.29
C ARG A 285 -1.09 5.14 -5.76
N MET A 286 -0.15 4.23 -5.52
CA MET A 286 -0.41 2.91 -4.96
C MET A 286 -1.01 2.98 -3.55
N ASN A 287 -0.51 3.89 -2.71
CA ASN A 287 -1.06 4.11 -1.37
C ASN A 287 -2.47 4.76 -1.39
N PHE A 288 -2.80 5.55 -2.41
CA PHE A 288 -4.18 6.00 -2.64
C PHE A 288 -5.09 4.85 -3.10
N ALA A 289 -4.55 3.85 -3.82
CA ALA A 289 -5.34 2.75 -4.36
C ALA A 289 -5.95 1.87 -3.26
N THR A 290 -5.24 1.62 -2.17
CA THR A 290 -5.72 0.77 -1.07
C THR A 290 -7.03 1.27 -0.43
N PRO A 291 -7.15 2.52 0.06
CA PRO A 291 -8.41 3.04 0.59
C PRO A 291 -9.50 3.18 -0.48
N ILE A 292 -9.17 3.58 -1.72
CA ILE A 292 -10.17 3.64 -2.81
C ILE A 292 -10.78 2.27 -3.06
N TYR A 293 -9.94 1.23 -3.14
CA TYR A 293 -10.40 -0.13 -3.39
C TYR A 293 -11.24 -0.64 -2.21
N PHE A 294 -10.75 -0.45 -0.98
CA PHE A 294 -11.48 -0.83 0.22
C PHE A 294 -12.86 -0.16 0.29
N TYR A 295 -12.95 1.14 0.01
CA TYR A 295 -14.23 1.86 0.00
C TYR A 295 -15.16 1.46 -1.14
N SER A 296 -14.61 1.01 -2.26
CA SER A 296 -15.41 0.52 -3.39
C SER A 296 -16.03 -0.84 -3.08
N ILE A 297 -15.29 -1.77 -2.46
CA ILE A 297 -15.82 -3.10 -2.11
C ILE A 297 -16.68 -3.12 -0.85
N SER A 298 -16.47 -2.18 0.08
CA SER A 298 -17.29 -2.05 1.30
C SER A 298 -18.57 -1.24 1.08
N GLY A 299 -18.84 -0.78 -0.15
CA GLY A 299 -20.05 -0.02 -0.48
C GLY A 299 -20.10 1.40 0.10
N VAL A 300 -18.98 1.89 0.64
CA VAL A 300 -18.84 3.26 1.13
C VAL A 300 -18.88 4.25 -0.03
N ILE A 301 -18.27 3.90 -1.17
CA ILE A 301 -18.35 4.66 -2.41
C ILE A 301 -19.53 4.09 -3.21
N GLN A 302 -20.63 4.83 -3.27
CA GLN A 302 -21.75 4.52 -4.17
C GLN A 302 -21.70 5.45 -5.36
N ILE A 303 -21.66 4.87 -6.57
CA ILE A 303 -21.81 5.62 -7.82
C ILE A 303 -23.31 5.78 -8.01
N HIS A 304 -23.82 7.00 -7.83
CA HIS A 304 -25.18 7.31 -8.30
C HIS A 304 -25.15 7.23 -9.83
N LYS A 305 -25.66 6.13 -10.40
CA LYS A 305 -26.13 6.18 -11.79
C LYS A 305 -27.33 7.11 -11.74
N SER A 306 -27.20 8.35 -12.20
CA SER A 306 -28.38 9.17 -12.46
C SER A 306 -29.27 8.35 -13.40
N ASP A 307 -30.54 8.21 -13.05
CA ASP A 307 -31.55 7.64 -13.93
C ASP A 307 -31.61 8.44 -15.22
N TYR A 308 -30.81 8.04 -16.20
CA TYR A 308 -30.91 8.55 -17.56
C TYR A 308 -32.16 7.90 -18.15
N VAL A 309 -33.31 8.56 -17.98
CA VAL A 309 -34.48 8.32 -18.80
C VAL A 309 -34.15 8.95 -20.16
N PRO A 310 -33.94 8.15 -21.23
CA PRO A 310 -33.77 8.71 -22.56
C PRO A 310 -34.99 9.58 -22.87
N PRO A 311 -34.83 10.71 -23.58
CA PRO A 311 -35.98 11.53 -23.94
C PRO A 311 -37.00 10.64 -24.67
N GLN A 312 -38.21 10.55 -24.12
CA GLN A 312 -39.32 10.03 -24.90
C GLN A 312 -39.41 10.92 -26.14
N GLU A 313 -39.27 10.31 -27.32
CA GLU A 313 -39.64 10.96 -28.56
C GLU A 313 -41.08 11.46 -28.37
N THR A 314 -41.23 12.78 -28.25
CA THR A 314 -42.49 13.45 -28.52
C THR A 314 -42.81 13.12 -29.97
N ILE A 315 -43.67 12.11 -30.16
CA ILE A 315 -44.37 11.94 -31.41
C ILE A 315 -45.22 13.20 -31.56
N ASP A 316 -44.73 14.13 -32.35
CA ASP A 316 -45.46 15.31 -32.77
C ASP A 316 -46.77 14.84 -33.41
N SER A 317 -47.87 15.06 -32.69
CA SER A 317 -49.20 15.05 -33.27
C SER A 317 -49.33 16.27 -34.17
N SER A 318 -48.81 16.16 -35.39
CA SER A 318 -49.11 17.08 -36.49
C SER A 318 -49.19 16.34 -37.82
N SER A 319 -50.37 15.82 -38.14
CA SER A 319 -50.87 15.81 -39.51
C SER A 319 -52.40 15.83 -39.52
N THR A 320 -52.92 17.04 -39.70
CA THR A 320 -54.03 17.42 -40.59
C THR A 320 -55.41 16.79 -40.38
N ASP A 321 -56.28 17.59 -39.77
CA ASP A 321 -57.66 17.79 -40.23
C ASP A 321 -57.69 18.11 -41.74
N GLY A 322 -58.68 17.55 -42.43
CA GLY A 322 -58.93 17.79 -43.86
C GLY A 322 -60.07 16.96 -44.46
N THR A 323 -61.28 17.15 -43.93
CA THR A 323 -62.57 17.16 -44.64
C THR A 323 -62.91 16.14 -45.76
N ALA A 324 -63.81 15.23 -45.40
CA ALA A 324 -65.05 14.78 -46.07
C ALA A 324 -65.32 15.00 -47.59
N SER A 325 -65.93 13.93 -48.15
CA SER A 325 -66.94 13.83 -49.22
C SER A 325 -66.50 13.91 -50.69
N SER A 326 -66.53 12.76 -51.38
CA SER A 326 -67.62 12.34 -52.29
C SER A 326 -67.39 10.91 -52.79
#